data_AF-A0A944N8K0-F1
#
_entry.id   AF-A0A944N8K0-F1
#
_cell.length_a   1.000
_cell.length_b   1.000
_cell.length_c   1.000
_cell.angle_alpha   90.00
_cell.angle_beta   90.00
_cell.angle_gamma   90.00
#
_symmetry.space_group_name_H-M   'P 1'
#
loop_
_entity.id
_entity.type
_entity.pdbx_description
1 polymer ?
#
loop_
_entity_poly.entity_id
_entity_poly.type
_entity_poly.pdbx_seq_one_letter_code
_entity_poly.pdbx_strand_id
1 'polypeptide(L)'
;MNKELLKTGIAVRKLREIRGLNRKEASVLLEVGHKTIESFENGRNAISKEKLAKYLALYGFTNKDFELCLDGKVSQVKSKHQPRGPKVIENNPLRRSYKKIATKESKALLVLRRLKNLTQYKASLLCGYSRTSIGHIENGRIEIPTSRIKHIVESYGYTMKDFEHHMTSEVFVTDIQDDCIKIIKGLGEEKLKAVYPLLSTFNN
;
A
#
# COMPACT_ATOMS: atom_id res chain seq x y z
N MET A 1 32.64 -40.56 -9.93
CA MET A 1 32.37 -39.12 -10.15
C MET A 1 32.60 -38.39 -8.83
N ASN A 2 33.49 -37.39 -8.78
CA ASN A 2 33.84 -36.73 -7.52
C ASN A 2 32.67 -35.85 -7.04
N LYS A 3 32.06 -36.20 -5.91
CA LYS A 3 30.86 -35.53 -5.36
C LYS A 3 31.09 -34.04 -5.10
N GLU A 4 32.32 -33.64 -4.78
CA GLU A 4 32.67 -32.23 -4.50
C GLU A 4 32.73 -31.38 -5.77
N LEU A 5 33.25 -31.94 -6.86
CA LEU A 5 33.28 -31.27 -8.16
C LEU A 5 31.86 -31.02 -8.69
N LEU A 6 30.95 -31.99 -8.47
CA LEU A 6 29.56 -31.84 -8.86
C LEU A 6 28.85 -30.73 -8.05
N LYS A 7 29.05 -30.68 -6.73
CA LYS A 7 28.46 -29.63 -5.88
C LYS A 7 28.94 -28.23 -6.30
N THR A 8 30.24 -28.09 -6.54
CA THR A 8 30.86 -26.85 -7.03
C THR A 8 30.27 -26.42 -8.37
N GLY A 9 30.17 -27.35 -9.33
CA GLY A 9 29.59 -27.10 -10.64
C GLY A 9 28.12 -26.66 -10.58
N ILE A 10 27.32 -27.31 -9.71
CA ILE A 10 25.92 -26.95 -9.48
C ILE A 10 25.81 -25.54 -8.89
N ALA A 11 26.64 -25.17 -7.92
CA ALA A 11 26.61 -23.84 -7.31
C ALA A 11 26.92 -22.74 -8.33
N VAL A 12 27.97 -22.90 -9.15
CA VAL A 12 28.30 -21.93 -10.22
C VAL A 12 27.18 -21.84 -11.26
N ARG A 13 26.59 -22.98 -11.64
CA ARG A 13 25.43 -23.01 -12.53
C ARG A 13 24.27 -22.19 -11.96
N LYS A 14 23.97 -22.34 -10.67
CA LYS A 14 22.90 -21.59 -10.01
C LYS A 14 23.16 -20.09 -10.00
N LEU A 15 24.39 -19.67 -9.74
CA LEU A 15 24.76 -18.25 -9.81
C LEU A 15 24.60 -17.67 -11.23
N ARG A 16 25.02 -18.42 -12.25
CA ARG A 16 24.80 -18.02 -13.66
C ARG A 16 23.31 -17.87 -13.98
N GLU A 17 22.48 -18.83 -13.55
CA GLU A 17 21.03 -18.80 -13.71
C GLU A 17 20.40 -17.59 -12.97
N ILE A 18 20.89 -17.24 -11.77
CA ILE A 18 20.42 -16.08 -11.00
C ILE A 18 20.72 -14.77 -11.74
N ARG A 19 21.89 -14.69 -12.39
CA ARG A 19 22.27 -13.55 -13.22
C ARG A 19 21.46 -13.46 -14.52
N GLY A 20 20.69 -14.51 -14.86
CA GLY A 20 19.88 -14.57 -16.08
C GLY A 20 20.67 -14.90 -17.33
N LEU A 21 21.90 -15.41 -17.20
CA LEU A 21 22.79 -15.67 -18.34
C LEU A 21 22.63 -17.10 -18.86
N ASN A 22 22.57 -17.26 -20.18
CA ASN A 22 22.75 -18.56 -20.81
C ASN A 22 24.25 -18.92 -20.91
N ARG A 23 24.60 -20.15 -21.29
CA ARG A 23 25.99 -20.61 -21.38
C ARG A 23 26.82 -19.91 -22.47
N LYS A 24 26.17 -19.42 -23.53
CA LYS A 24 26.84 -18.69 -24.63
C LYS A 24 27.17 -17.26 -24.20
N GLU A 25 26.24 -16.59 -23.54
CA GLU A 25 26.45 -15.27 -22.94
C GLU A 25 27.51 -15.31 -21.84
N ALA A 26 27.45 -16.32 -20.97
CA ALA A 26 28.48 -16.56 -19.98
C ALA A 26 29.85 -16.87 -20.60
N SER A 27 29.89 -17.54 -21.76
CA SER A 27 31.12 -17.83 -22.51
C SER A 27 31.81 -16.56 -22.97
N VAL A 28 31.03 -15.57 -23.45
CA VAL A 28 31.54 -14.25 -23.81
C VAL A 28 32.01 -13.50 -22.56
N LEU A 29 31.20 -13.47 -21.50
CA LEU A 29 31.52 -12.73 -20.26
C LEU A 29 32.76 -13.28 -19.53
N LEU A 30 32.93 -14.60 -19.54
CA LEU A 30 34.04 -15.28 -18.85
C LEU A 30 35.26 -15.51 -19.75
N GLU A 31 35.17 -15.16 -21.03
CA GLU A 31 36.22 -15.37 -22.05
C GLU A 31 36.66 -16.85 -22.15
N VAL A 32 35.72 -17.79 -21.99
CA VAL A 32 35.97 -19.23 -22.07
C VAL A 32 34.94 -19.92 -22.94
N GLY A 33 35.31 -21.00 -23.63
CA GLY A 33 34.37 -21.73 -24.48
C GLY A 33 33.15 -22.28 -23.72
N HIS A 34 31.95 -22.19 -24.32
CA HIS A 34 30.71 -22.69 -23.70
C HIS A 34 30.75 -24.18 -23.31
N LYS A 35 31.50 -25.02 -24.07
CA LYS A 35 31.73 -26.44 -23.73
C LYS A 35 32.53 -26.60 -22.44
N THR A 36 33.46 -25.70 -22.17
CA THR A 36 34.24 -25.66 -20.93
C THR A 36 33.33 -25.34 -19.75
N ILE A 37 32.40 -24.38 -19.93
CA ILE A 37 31.38 -24.05 -18.93
C ILE A 37 30.50 -25.24 -18.61
N GLU A 38 29.97 -25.89 -19.64
CA GLU A 38 29.17 -27.10 -19.46
C GLU A 38 29.94 -28.24 -18.78
N SER A 39 31.21 -28.43 -19.14
CA SER A 39 32.05 -29.48 -18.57
C SER A 39 32.22 -29.32 -17.06
N PHE A 40 32.55 -28.10 -16.58
CA PHE A 40 32.71 -27.89 -15.14
C PHE A 40 31.37 -27.81 -14.40
N GLU A 41 30.29 -27.28 -15.00
CA GLU A 41 28.97 -27.26 -14.37
C GLU A 41 28.45 -28.68 -14.11
N ASN A 42 28.80 -29.62 -14.98
CA ASN A 42 28.46 -31.03 -14.84
C ASN A 42 29.46 -31.81 -13.96
N GLY A 43 30.46 -31.14 -13.39
CA GLY A 43 31.46 -31.77 -12.52
C GLY A 43 32.47 -32.67 -13.24
N ARG A 44 32.62 -32.54 -14.57
CA ARG A 44 33.60 -33.29 -15.38
C ARG A 44 35.00 -32.71 -15.25
N ASN A 45 35.10 -31.38 -15.15
CA ASN A 45 36.36 -30.66 -14.98
C ASN A 45 36.37 -29.87 -13.66
N ALA A 46 37.52 -29.89 -12.96
CA ALA A 46 37.73 -29.04 -11.80
C ALA A 46 38.04 -27.60 -12.21
N ILE A 47 37.54 -26.64 -11.43
CA ILE A 47 37.87 -25.21 -11.57
C ILE A 47 38.90 -24.86 -10.51
N SER A 48 39.99 -24.18 -10.89
CA SER A 48 40.95 -23.66 -9.91
C SER A 48 40.29 -22.57 -9.06
N LYS A 49 40.73 -22.43 -7.80
CA LYS A 49 40.20 -21.40 -6.89
C LYS A 49 40.32 -19.98 -7.47
N GLU A 50 41.41 -19.69 -8.17
CA GLU A 50 41.64 -18.42 -8.85
C GLU A 50 40.63 -18.14 -9.96
N LYS A 51 40.35 -19.14 -10.82
CA LYS A 51 39.36 -19.02 -11.90
C LYS A 51 37.96 -18.87 -11.34
N LEU A 52 37.64 -19.61 -10.27
CA LEU A 52 36.35 -19.50 -9.59
C LEU A 52 36.14 -18.08 -9.05
N ALA A 53 37.13 -17.50 -8.38
CA ALA A 53 37.05 -16.12 -7.88
C ALA A 53 36.83 -15.12 -9.04
N LYS A 54 37.54 -15.27 -10.17
CA LYS A 54 37.33 -14.45 -11.37
C LYS A 54 35.89 -14.57 -11.88
N TYR A 55 35.33 -15.79 -11.95
CA TYR A 55 33.98 -16.01 -12.46
C TYR A 55 32.91 -15.41 -11.54
N LEU A 56 33.07 -15.55 -10.22
CA LEU A 56 32.16 -14.95 -9.24
C LEU A 56 32.16 -13.42 -9.37
N ALA A 57 33.34 -12.81 -9.46
CA ALA A 57 33.46 -11.37 -9.65
C ALA A 57 32.80 -10.88 -10.95
N LEU A 58 33.02 -11.58 -12.07
CA LEU A 58 32.41 -11.24 -13.37
C LEU A 58 30.89 -11.41 -13.37
N TYR A 59 30.37 -12.40 -12.65
CA TYR A 59 28.93 -12.56 -12.46
C TYR A 59 28.33 -11.57 -11.46
N GLY A 60 29.15 -10.86 -10.67
CA GLY A 60 28.72 -9.89 -9.66
C GLY A 60 28.35 -10.52 -8.31
N PHE A 61 28.88 -11.70 -7.99
CA PHE A 61 28.62 -12.42 -6.74
C PHE A 61 29.85 -12.47 -5.85
N THR A 62 29.61 -12.57 -4.54
CA THR A 62 30.67 -12.72 -3.53
C THR A 62 30.92 -14.19 -3.21
N ASN A 63 32.07 -14.51 -2.59
CA ASN A 63 32.34 -15.87 -2.09
C ASN A 63 31.26 -16.37 -1.11
N LYS A 64 30.68 -15.46 -0.31
CA LYS A 64 29.56 -15.79 0.58
C LYS A 64 28.32 -16.24 -0.19
N ASP A 65 28.02 -15.60 -1.33
CA ASP A 65 26.89 -16.01 -2.17
C ASP A 65 27.13 -17.39 -2.79
N PHE A 66 28.39 -17.70 -3.12
CA PHE A 66 28.79 -19.04 -3.58
C PHE A 66 28.65 -20.11 -2.49
N GLU A 67 29.10 -19.84 -1.27
CA GLU A 67 28.92 -20.72 -0.11
C GLU A 67 27.43 -20.99 0.17
N LEU A 68 26.59 -19.96 0.11
CA LEU A 68 25.13 -20.13 0.25
C LEU A 68 24.55 -21.04 -0.84
N CYS A 69 25.09 -20.97 -2.07
CA CYS A 69 24.70 -21.90 -3.13
C CYS A 69 25.20 -23.33 -2.89
N LEU A 70 26.40 -23.52 -2.32
CA LEU A 70 26.91 -24.84 -1.92
C LEU A 70 26.04 -25.48 -0.83
N ASP A 71 25.57 -24.67 0.12
CA ASP A 71 24.66 -25.07 1.20
C ASP A 71 23.21 -25.32 0.73
N GLY A 72 22.91 -25.08 -0.56
CA GLY A 72 21.56 -25.22 -1.12
C GLY A 72 20.62 -24.04 -0.82
N LYS A 73 21.09 -22.98 -0.17
CA LYS A 73 20.32 -21.76 0.18
C LYS A 73 20.21 -20.77 -0.99
N VAL A 74 19.99 -21.29 -2.21
CA VAL A 74 19.93 -20.51 -3.47
C VAL A 74 18.88 -19.40 -3.42
N SER A 75 17.77 -19.61 -2.70
CA SER A 75 16.69 -18.62 -2.54
C SER A 75 17.15 -17.32 -1.87
N GLN A 76 18.11 -17.39 -0.94
CA GLN A 76 18.65 -16.21 -0.25
C GLN A 76 19.52 -15.36 -1.18
N VAL A 77 20.27 -16.00 -2.07
CA VAL A 77 21.07 -15.31 -3.08
C VAL A 77 20.15 -14.65 -4.12
N LYS A 78 19.10 -15.35 -4.55
CA LYS A 78 18.08 -14.80 -5.45
C LYS A 78 17.43 -13.54 -4.89
N SER A 79 16.98 -13.56 -3.64
CA SER A 79 16.28 -12.40 -3.04
C SER A 79 17.21 -11.19 -2.83
N LYS A 80 18.50 -11.42 -2.59
CA LYS A 80 19.50 -10.36 -2.44
C LYS A 80 19.81 -9.65 -3.76
N HIS A 81 19.87 -10.40 -4.86
CA HIS A 81 20.33 -9.91 -6.18
C HIS A 81 19.19 -9.62 -7.17
N GLN A 82 17.96 -9.98 -6.85
CA GLN A 82 16.79 -9.54 -7.63
C GLN A 82 16.49 -8.06 -7.39
N PRO A 83 16.16 -7.28 -8.44
CA PRO A 83 15.65 -5.93 -8.27
C PRO A 83 14.36 -5.99 -7.45
N ARG A 84 14.29 -5.21 -6.37
CA ARG A 84 13.06 -5.08 -5.58
C ARG A 84 12.00 -4.48 -6.50
N GLY A 85 10.97 -5.26 -6.82
CA GLY A 85 9.81 -4.74 -7.54
C GLY A 85 9.19 -3.56 -6.78
N PRO A 86 8.46 -2.67 -7.48
CA PRO A 86 7.72 -1.60 -6.81
C PRO A 86 6.81 -2.23 -5.74
N LYS A 87 6.82 -1.67 -4.52
CA LYS A 87 5.88 -2.09 -3.48
C LYS A 87 4.47 -1.75 -3.97
N VAL A 88 3.73 -2.74 -4.44
CA VAL A 88 2.30 -2.59 -4.73
C VAL A 88 1.57 -2.58 -3.38
N ILE A 89 1.18 -1.39 -2.93
CA ILE A 89 0.38 -1.18 -1.69
C ILE A 89 -1.11 -1.01 -2.05
N GLU A 90 -1.50 -1.34 -3.28
CA GLU A 90 -2.91 -1.29 -3.65
C GLU A 90 -3.67 -2.40 -2.94
N ASN A 91 -4.82 -2.03 -2.36
CA ASN A 91 -5.75 -2.94 -1.70
C ASN A 91 -5.16 -3.74 -0.51
N ASN A 92 -4.24 -3.17 0.28
CA ASN A 92 -3.84 -3.83 1.53
C ASN A 92 -5.06 -3.92 2.48
N PRO A 93 -5.65 -5.12 2.71
CA PRO A 93 -6.84 -5.29 3.52
C PRO A 93 -6.57 -5.04 5.01
N LEU A 94 -5.31 -4.91 5.43
CA LEU A 94 -4.92 -4.63 6.81
C LEU A 94 -4.87 -3.13 7.10
N ARG A 95 -4.73 -2.26 6.09
CA ARG A 95 -4.52 -0.83 6.32
C ARG A 95 -5.85 -0.08 6.37
N ARG A 96 -6.21 0.44 7.55
CA ARG A 96 -7.47 1.13 7.83
C ARG A 96 -7.77 2.29 6.86
N SER A 97 -6.76 3.00 6.37
CA SER A 97 -6.92 4.14 5.45
C SER A 97 -7.63 3.81 4.14
N TYR A 98 -7.58 2.54 3.69
CA TYR A 98 -8.28 2.10 2.48
C TYR A 98 -9.73 1.67 2.74
N LYS A 99 -10.12 1.47 4.01
CA LYS A 99 -11.48 1.05 4.38
C LYS A 99 -12.33 2.27 4.72
N LYS A 100 -13.45 2.45 4.01
CA LYS A 100 -14.50 3.43 4.36
C LYS A 100 -15.50 2.79 5.32
N ILE A 101 -15.10 2.63 6.57
CA ILE A 101 -16.00 2.12 7.62
C ILE A 101 -16.39 3.32 8.48
N ALA A 102 -17.45 4.02 8.08
CA ALA A 102 -17.97 5.18 8.79
C ALA A 102 -18.58 4.73 10.12
N THR A 103 -17.98 5.17 11.23
CA THR A 103 -18.48 4.93 12.58
C THR A 103 -19.46 6.04 12.99
N LYS A 104 -20.22 5.82 14.07
CA LYS A 104 -21.20 6.81 14.55
C LYS A 104 -20.52 8.13 14.95
N GLU A 105 -19.31 8.05 15.52
CA GLU A 105 -18.48 9.20 15.88
C GLU A 105 -18.07 10.00 14.64
N SER A 106 -17.65 9.32 13.57
CA SER A 106 -17.28 9.99 12.32
C SER A 106 -18.46 10.74 11.69
N LYS A 107 -19.67 10.18 11.79
CA LYS A 107 -20.91 10.83 11.36
C LYS A 107 -21.27 12.03 12.25
N ALA A 108 -21.17 11.88 13.57
CA ALA A 108 -21.45 12.98 14.50
C ALA A 108 -20.51 14.17 14.26
N LEU A 109 -19.21 13.93 14.01
CA LEU A 109 -18.25 14.98 13.65
C LEU A 109 -18.58 15.64 12.30
N LEU A 110 -19.05 14.86 11.32
CA LEU A 110 -19.52 15.38 10.04
C LEU A 110 -20.71 16.34 10.22
N VAL A 111 -21.68 15.95 11.06
CA VAL A 111 -22.85 16.79 11.38
C VAL A 111 -22.40 18.10 12.00
N LEU A 112 -21.60 18.06 13.06
CA LEU A 112 -21.09 19.26 13.72
C LEU A 112 -20.36 20.20 12.75
N ARG A 113 -19.53 19.65 11.85
CA ARG A 113 -18.86 20.46 10.83
C ARG A 113 -19.87 21.14 9.89
N ARG A 114 -20.87 20.40 9.41
CA ARG A 114 -21.89 20.92 8.47
C ARG A 114 -22.79 21.95 9.15
N LEU A 115 -23.19 21.75 10.41
CA LEU A 115 -23.95 22.73 11.19
C LEU A 115 -23.17 24.04 11.37
N LYS A 116 -21.84 23.97 11.47
CA LYS A 116 -20.96 25.15 11.50
C LYS A 116 -20.67 25.74 10.11
N ASN A 117 -21.24 25.18 9.03
CA ASN A 117 -21.00 25.58 7.64
C ASN A 117 -19.50 25.59 7.23
N LEU A 118 -18.70 24.69 7.82
CA LEU A 118 -17.28 24.59 7.53
C LEU A 118 -17.03 23.62 6.38
N THR A 119 -16.15 23.99 5.45
CA THR A 119 -15.61 23.02 4.47
C THR A 119 -14.60 22.11 5.17
N GLN A 120 -14.33 20.92 4.62
CA GLN A 120 -13.30 20.02 5.17
C GLN A 120 -11.92 20.69 5.24
N TYR A 121 -11.61 21.55 4.27
CA TYR A 121 -10.37 22.32 4.26
C TYR A 121 -10.32 23.35 5.41
N LYS A 122 -11.37 24.18 5.56
CA LYS A 122 -11.43 25.14 6.67
C LYS A 122 -11.38 24.44 8.04
N ALA A 123 -12.10 23.34 8.18
CA ALA A 123 -12.06 22.50 9.38
C ALA A 123 -10.65 21.94 9.64
N SER A 124 -9.91 21.53 8.60
CA SER A 124 -8.54 21.04 8.78
C SER A 124 -7.60 22.13 9.28
N LEU A 125 -7.71 23.36 8.75
CA LEU A 125 -6.92 24.49 9.22
C LEU A 125 -7.23 24.82 10.68
N LEU A 126 -8.51 24.83 11.01
CA LEU A 126 -9.00 25.19 12.33
C LEU A 126 -8.60 24.16 13.41
N CYS A 127 -8.54 22.87 13.06
CA CYS A 127 -8.05 21.81 13.94
C CYS A 127 -6.52 21.63 13.93
N GLY A 128 -5.77 22.35 13.07
CA GLY A 128 -4.32 22.16 12.90
C GLY A 128 -3.93 20.84 12.21
N TYR A 129 -4.79 20.31 11.34
CA TYR A 129 -4.57 19.06 10.64
C TYR A 129 -4.22 19.23 9.17
N SER A 130 -3.66 18.16 8.57
CA SER A 130 -3.43 18.10 7.14
C SER A 130 -4.75 18.21 6.36
N ARG A 131 -4.66 18.74 5.13
CA ARG A 131 -5.81 18.98 4.24
C ARG A 131 -6.73 17.76 4.05
N THR A 132 -6.18 16.55 4.09
CA THR A 132 -6.93 15.30 3.88
C THR A 132 -7.43 14.66 5.16
N SER A 133 -6.93 15.08 6.33
CA SER A 133 -7.22 14.45 7.62
C SER A 133 -8.72 14.45 7.96
N ILE A 134 -9.39 15.59 7.85
CA ILE A 134 -10.84 15.70 8.15
C ILE A 134 -11.65 14.79 7.22
N GLY A 135 -11.32 14.78 5.92
CA GLY A 135 -11.97 13.87 4.98
C GLY A 135 -11.75 12.39 5.33
N HIS A 136 -10.56 12.01 5.81
CA HIS A 136 -10.32 10.63 6.25
C HIS A 136 -11.07 10.27 7.53
N ILE A 137 -11.17 11.21 8.47
CA ILE A 137 -11.91 11.05 9.73
C ILE A 137 -13.40 10.85 9.44
N GLU A 138 -14.02 11.75 8.67
CA GLU A 138 -15.45 11.72 8.36
C GLU A 138 -15.87 10.50 7.54
N ASN A 139 -14.98 10.02 6.66
CA ASN A 139 -15.22 8.79 5.88
C ASN A 139 -14.92 7.50 6.67
N GLY A 140 -14.52 7.60 7.94
CA GLY A 140 -14.20 6.44 8.78
C GLY A 140 -12.93 5.66 8.39
N ARG A 141 -12.03 6.32 7.64
CA ARG A 141 -10.75 5.77 7.17
C ARG A 141 -9.67 5.77 8.26
N ILE A 142 -9.96 6.38 9.40
CA ILE A 142 -9.05 6.51 10.54
C ILE A 142 -9.84 6.17 11.80
N GLU A 143 -9.21 5.47 12.73
CA GLU A 143 -9.74 5.30 14.08
C GLU A 143 -9.53 6.57 14.89
N ILE A 144 -10.58 7.05 15.56
CA ILE A 144 -10.60 8.36 16.19
C ILE A 144 -10.58 8.15 17.71
N PRO A 145 -9.44 8.35 18.38
CA PRO A 145 -9.40 8.28 19.84
C PRO A 145 -10.22 9.43 20.45
N THR A 146 -10.75 9.23 21.65
CA THR A 146 -11.59 10.22 22.34
C THR A 146 -10.91 11.58 22.50
N SER A 147 -9.60 11.61 22.73
CA SER A 147 -8.81 12.84 22.79
C SER A 147 -8.86 13.65 21.49
N ARG A 148 -8.86 12.95 20.35
CA ARG A 148 -8.96 13.56 19.02
C ARG A 148 -10.38 14.05 18.73
N ILE A 149 -11.40 13.32 19.17
CA ILE A 149 -12.80 13.76 19.10
C ILE A 149 -12.94 15.08 19.86
N LYS A 150 -12.50 15.10 21.13
CA LYS A 150 -12.55 16.28 21.99
C LYS A 150 -11.88 17.50 21.33
N HIS A 151 -10.66 17.33 20.83
CA HIS A 151 -9.95 18.40 20.12
C HIS A 151 -10.74 18.96 18.93
N ILE A 152 -11.35 18.09 18.10
CA ILE A 152 -12.12 18.52 16.92
C ILE A 152 -13.38 19.27 17.34
N VAL A 153 -14.11 18.74 18.33
CA VAL A 153 -15.36 19.32 18.84
C VAL A 153 -15.10 20.71 19.43
N GLU A 154 -14.09 20.84 20.27
CA GLU A 154 -13.68 22.11 20.87
C GLU A 154 -13.19 23.10 19.82
N SER A 155 -12.40 22.62 18.84
CA SER A 155 -11.96 23.44 17.71
C SER A 155 -13.15 24.02 16.94
N TYR A 156 -14.18 23.21 16.66
CA TYR A 156 -15.41 23.69 15.99
C TYR A 156 -16.24 24.67 16.84
N GLY A 157 -15.88 24.85 18.12
CA GLY A 157 -16.58 25.71 19.07
C GLY A 157 -17.82 25.06 19.67
N TYR A 158 -17.83 23.73 19.77
CA TYR A 158 -18.87 22.95 20.44
C TYR A 158 -18.33 22.32 21.71
N THR A 159 -19.25 21.86 22.57
CA THR A 159 -18.93 21.09 23.76
C THR A 159 -19.06 19.60 23.49
N MET A 160 -18.42 18.77 24.32
CA MET A 160 -18.59 17.31 24.25
C MET A 160 -20.04 16.86 24.48
N LYS A 161 -20.85 17.67 25.20
CA LYS A 161 -22.29 17.39 25.36
C LYS A 161 -23.04 17.50 24.04
N ASP A 162 -22.69 18.46 23.20
CA ASP A 162 -23.29 18.63 21.86
C ASP A 162 -22.94 17.42 20.97
N PHE A 163 -21.71 16.92 21.10
CA PHE A 163 -21.28 15.70 20.41
C PHE A 163 -22.06 14.47 20.90
N GLU A 164 -22.22 14.29 22.21
CA GLU A 164 -22.97 13.19 22.82
C GLU A 164 -24.46 13.21 22.43
N HIS A 165 -25.05 14.40 22.30
CA HIS A 165 -26.42 14.57 21.82
C HIS A 165 -26.59 13.97 20.42
N HIS A 166 -25.68 14.29 19.49
CA HIS A 166 -25.70 13.70 18.15
C HIS A 166 -25.33 12.21 18.14
N MET A 167 -24.50 11.74 19.07
CA MET A 167 -24.22 10.31 19.23
C MET A 167 -25.45 9.52 19.73
N THR A 168 -26.36 10.15 20.46
CA THR A 168 -27.60 9.52 20.94
C THR A 168 -28.67 9.48 19.86
N SER A 169 -28.66 10.44 18.93
CA SER A 169 -29.64 10.49 17.84
C SER A 169 -29.64 9.20 17.00
N GLU A 170 -30.82 8.69 16.69
CA GLU A 170 -31.00 7.53 15.80
C GLU A 170 -30.77 7.90 14.33
N VAL A 171 -31.17 9.11 13.95
CA VAL A 171 -31.02 9.65 12.61
C VAL A 171 -30.28 10.97 12.64
N PHE A 172 -29.26 11.11 11.80
CA PHE A 172 -28.50 12.35 11.67
C PHE A 172 -29.21 13.32 10.73
N VAL A 173 -29.25 14.61 11.11
CA VAL A 173 -29.83 15.68 10.27
C VAL A 173 -29.21 15.72 8.87
N THR A 174 -27.93 15.40 8.76
CA THR A 174 -27.22 15.35 7.47
C THR A 174 -27.70 14.23 6.57
N ASP A 175 -28.09 13.10 7.15
CA ASP A 175 -28.61 11.95 6.40
C ASP A 175 -30.00 12.31 5.84
N ILE A 176 -30.84 12.97 6.67
CA ILE A 176 -32.15 13.51 6.23
C ILE A 176 -31.98 14.52 5.09
N GLN A 177 -31.04 15.47 5.22
CA GLN A 177 -30.75 16.46 4.19
C GLN A 177 -30.29 15.80 2.87
N ASP A 178 -29.34 14.87 2.96
CA ASP A 178 -28.80 14.17 1.79
C ASP A 178 -29.90 13.36 1.08
N ASP A 179 -30.82 12.75 1.83
CA ASP A 179 -31.95 12.01 1.27
C ASP A 179 -33.02 12.93 0.66
N CYS A 180 -33.36 14.05 1.30
CA CYS A 180 -34.23 15.06 0.70
C CYS A 180 -33.67 15.57 -0.63
N ILE A 181 -32.36 15.87 -0.69
CA ILE A 181 -31.71 16.33 -1.93
C ILE A 181 -31.77 15.26 -3.01
N LYS A 182 -31.55 13.98 -2.68
CA LYS A 182 -31.68 12.88 -3.66
C LYS A 182 -33.10 12.76 -4.18
N ILE A 183 -34.10 12.83 -3.31
CA ILE A 183 -35.52 12.78 -3.70
C ILE A 183 -35.81 13.93 -4.66
N ILE A 184 -35.47 15.17 -4.29
CA ILE A 184 -35.70 16.37 -5.11
C ILE A 184 -35.04 16.25 -6.49
N LYS A 185 -33.78 15.77 -6.55
CA LYS A 185 -33.07 15.56 -7.83
C LYS A 185 -33.68 14.48 -8.71
N GLY A 186 -34.43 13.54 -8.13
CA GLY A 186 -35.10 12.47 -8.86
C GLY A 186 -36.54 12.79 -9.27
N LEU A 187 -37.10 13.93 -8.85
CA LEU A 187 -38.46 14.31 -9.22
C LEU A 187 -38.53 14.82 -10.67
N GLY A 188 -39.55 14.38 -11.41
CA GLY A 188 -39.92 14.97 -12.69
C GLY A 188 -40.51 16.37 -12.54
N GLU A 189 -40.50 17.15 -13.62
CA GLU A 189 -40.86 18.58 -13.62
C GLU A 189 -42.23 18.89 -12.98
N GLU A 190 -43.27 18.12 -13.33
CA GLU A 190 -44.62 18.27 -12.77
C GLU A 190 -44.67 18.11 -11.24
N LYS A 191 -43.95 17.10 -10.72
CA LYS A 191 -43.88 16.84 -9.27
C LYS A 191 -43.05 17.90 -8.56
N LEU A 192 -42.00 18.41 -9.20
CA LEU A 192 -41.17 19.47 -8.64
C LEU A 192 -41.96 20.79 -8.52
N LYS A 193 -42.75 21.14 -9.54
CA LYS A 193 -43.67 22.29 -9.52
C LYS A 193 -44.71 22.20 -8.40
N ALA A 194 -45.16 21.00 -8.04
CA ALA A 194 -46.08 20.79 -6.92
C ALA A 194 -45.41 20.94 -5.55
N VAL A 195 -44.15 20.51 -5.40
CA VAL A 195 -43.41 20.56 -4.12
C VAL A 195 -42.74 21.92 -3.87
N TYR A 196 -42.42 22.67 -4.93
CA TYR A 196 -41.73 23.95 -4.84
C TYR A 196 -42.45 25.00 -3.96
N PRO A 197 -43.79 25.19 -4.04
CA PRO A 197 -44.49 26.11 -3.16
C PRO A 197 -44.33 25.75 -1.68
N LEU A 198 -44.42 24.45 -1.34
CA LEU A 198 -44.25 23.96 0.03
C LEU A 198 -42.84 24.23 0.55
N LEU A 199 -41.80 24.00 -0.25
CA LEU A 199 -40.43 24.33 0.16
C LEU A 199 -40.21 25.84 0.30
N SER A 200 -40.87 26.64 -0.55
CA SER A 200 -40.79 28.10 -0.52
C SER A 200 -41.40 28.70 0.75
N THR A 201 -42.41 28.06 1.36
CA THR A 201 -42.99 28.55 2.62
C THR A 201 -42.02 28.46 3.80
N PHE A 202 -41.03 27.56 3.76
CA PHE A 202 -40.01 27.43 4.80
C PHE A 202 -38.78 28.33 4.59
N ASN A 203 -38.72 29.05 3.47
CA ASN A 203 -37.61 29.95 3.13
C ASN A 203 -37.87 31.41 3.59
N ASN A 204 -38.97 31.64 4.32
CA ASN A 204 -39.37 32.93 4.90
C ASN A 204 -39.08 32.98 6.40
#